data_AF-A0A821E1L0-F1
#
_entry.id   AF-A0A821E1L0-F1
#
_cell.length_a   1.000
_cell.length_b   1.000
_cell.length_c   1.000
_cell.angle_alpha   90.00
_cell.angle_beta   90.00
_cell.angle_gamma   90.00
#
_symmetry.space_group_name_H-M   'P 1'
#
loop_
_entity.id
_entity.type
_entity.pdbx_description
1 polymer ?
#
loop_
_entity_poly.entity_id
_entity_poly.type
_entity_poly.pdbx_seq_one_letter_code
_entity_poly.pdbx_strand_id
1 'polypeptide(L)'
;EYSFEIDQWTTDDVKLFLISKNLNSLLPILCEMNGKFLHELYKMCLSNRESMFHTLQREISILNINNQSLTLLIYLRFLNEIQKYIP
;
A
#
# COMPACT_ATOMS: atom_id res chain seq x y z
N GLU A 1 2.19 7.23 -16.80
CA GLU A 1 0.88 6.79 -16.30
C GLU A 1 0.97 5.29 -16.05
N TYR A 2 0.42 4.80 -14.95
CA TYR A 2 0.36 3.37 -14.65
C TYR A 2 -0.92 2.75 -15.23
N SER A 3 -0.90 1.44 -15.51
CA SER A 3 -2.02 0.71 -16.13
C SER A 3 -3.31 0.86 -15.32
N PHE A 4 -4.47 0.67 -15.95
CA PHE A 4 -5.75 0.63 -15.22
C PHE A 4 -5.87 -0.62 -14.34
N GLU A 5 -5.24 -1.72 -14.73
CA GLU A 5 -5.26 -2.98 -13.99
C GLU A 5 -4.05 -3.09 -13.06
N ILE A 6 -4.30 -3.26 -11.76
CA ILE A 6 -3.25 -3.34 -10.76
C ILE A 6 -2.27 -4.49 -11.01
N ASP A 7 -2.71 -5.62 -11.53
CA ASP A 7 -1.85 -6.81 -11.74
C ASP A 7 -0.77 -6.61 -12.82
N GLN A 8 -0.90 -5.55 -13.62
CA GLN A 8 0.06 -5.16 -14.65
C GLN A 8 1.11 -4.15 -14.15
N TRP A 9 0.97 -3.64 -12.92
CA TRP A 9 1.86 -2.61 -12.40
C TRP A 9 3.26 -3.15 -12.14
N THR A 10 4.25 -2.41 -12.59
CA THR A 10 5.65 -2.58 -12.22
C THR A 10 5.91 -2.04 -10.81
N THR A 11 7.08 -2.33 -10.26
CA THR A 11 7.52 -1.76 -8.98
C THR A 11 7.56 -0.23 -9.00
N ASP A 12 7.92 0.39 -10.13
CA ASP A 12 7.95 1.84 -10.25
C ASP A 12 6.54 2.45 -10.35
N ASP A 13 5.60 1.74 -10.98
CA ASP A 13 4.18 2.12 -10.99
C ASP A 13 3.61 2.16 -9.56
N VAL A 14 3.94 1.16 -8.73
CA VAL A 14 3.54 1.12 -7.31
C VAL A 14 4.11 2.33 -6.55
N LYS A 15 5.39 2.65 -6.73
CA LYS A 15 6.00 3.84 -6.09
C LYS A 15 5.30 5.13 -6.52
N LEU A 16 5.09 5.31 -7.82
CA LEU A 16 4.41 6.48 -8.37
C LEU A 16 2.98 6.60 -7.84
N PHE A 17 2.26 5.50 -7.75
CA PHE A 17 0.94 5.43 -7.14
C PHE A 17 0.98 5.94 -5.69
N LEU A 18 1.84 5.38 -4.86
CA LEU A 18 1.91 5.74 -3.43
C LEU A 18 2.23 7.22 -3.23
N ILE A 19 3.16 7.78 -4.02
CA ILE A 19 3.49 9.20 -3.99
C ILE A 19 2.30 10.04 -4.44
N SER A 20 1.70 9.72 -5.60
CA SER A 20 0.59 10.48 -6.19
C SER A 20 -0.67 10.52 -5.32
N LYS A 21 -0.86 9.52 -4.45
CA LYS A 21 -2.01 9.40 -3.55
C LYS A 21 -1.73 9.86 -2.12
N ASN A 22 -0.57 10.45 -1.86
CA ASN A 22 -0.13 10.86 -0.52
C ASN A 22 -0.13 9.69 0.48
N LEU A 23 0.37 8.53 0.04
CA LEU A 23 0.50 7.29 0.82
C LEU A 23 1.96 7.01 1.19
N ASN A 24 2.77 8.08 1.34
CA ASN A 24 4.22 7.99 1.55
C ASN A 24 4.62 7.15 2.77
N SER A 25 3.76 7.08 3.80
CA SER A 25 4.01 6.25 4.99
C SER A 25 4.11 4.75 4.68
N LEU A 26 3.54 4.30 3.57
CA LEU A 26 3.58 2.90 3.13
C LEU A 26 4.80 2.59 2.24
N LEU A 27 5.53 3.61 1.75
CA LEU A 27 6.69 3.42 0.90
C LEU A 27 7.74 2.45 1.49
N PRO A 28 8.09 2.49 2.80
CA PRO A 28 9.12 1.62 3.34
C PRO A 28 8.88 0.12 3.15
N ILE A 29 7.61 -0.30 3.03
CA ILE A 29 7.24 -1.71 2.83
C ILE A 29 6.89 -1.97 1.37
N LEU A 30 6.16 -1.05 0.74
CA LEU A 30 5.51 -1.31 -0.55
C LEU A 30 6.35 -0.89 -1.75
N CYS A 31 7.45 -0.15 -1.57
CA CYS A 31 8.24 0.38 -2.69
C CYS A 31 8.97 -0.69 -3.52
N GLU A 32 9.11 -1.91 -3.01
CA GLU A 32 9.72 -3.03 -3.75
C GLU A 32 8.66 -3.99 -4.34
N MET A 33 7.38 -3.77 -4.05
CA MET A 33 6.29 -4.61 -4.55
C MET A 33 5.91 -4.22 -5.98
N ASN A 34 5.65 -5.22 -6.81
CA ASN A 34 4.92 -5.03 -8.06
C ASN A 34 3.41 -5.13 -7.82
N GLY A 35 2.64 -4.90 -8.88
CA GLY A 35 1.18 -4.93 -8.87
C GLY A 35 0.55 -6.20 -8.30
N LYS A 36 1.08 -7.37 -8.67
CA LYS A 36 0.56 -8.66 -8.20
C LYS A 36 0.71 -8.81 -6.69
N PHE A 37 1.89 -8.50 -6.15
CA PHE A 37 2.13 -8.55 -4.71
C PHE A 37 1.28 -7.52 -3.96
N LEU A 38 1.13 -6.32 -4.53
CA LEU A 38 0.28 -5.28 -3.97
C LEU A 38 -1.19 -5.70 -3.90
N HIS A 39 -1.68 -6.37 -4.95
CA HIS A 39 -3.04 -6.90 -5.00
C HIS A 39 -3.26 -8.02 -3.98
N GLU A 40 -2.32 -8.96 -3.84
CA GLU A 40 -2.40 -9.99 -2.79
C GLU A 40 -2.39 -9.39 -1.38
N LEU A 41 -1.52 -8.41 -1.12
CA LEU A 41 -1.53 -7.69 0.15
C LEU A 41 -2.88 -7.00 0.41
N TYR A 42 -3.47 -6.42 -0.63
CA TYR A 42 -4.80 -5.82 -0.52
C TYR A 42 -5.87 -6.85 -0.16
N LYS A 43 -5.87 -8.05 -0.76
CA LYS A 43 -6.78 -9.14 -0.40
C LYS A 43 -6.61 -9.57 1.06
N MET A 44 -5.38 -9.66 1.54
CA MET A 44 -5.09 -9.93 2.96
C MET A 44 -5.66 -8.83 3.86
N CYS A 45 -5.47 -7.57 3.49
CA CYS A 45 -6.03 -6.43 4.20
C CYS A 45 -7.56 -6.46 4.26
N LEU A 46 -8.25 -6.89 3.20
CA LEU A 46 -9.70 -7.03 3.23
C LEU A 46 -10.17 -8.18 4.13
N SER A 47 -9.42 -9.27 4.17
CA SER A 47 -9.78 -10.47 4.93
C SER A 47 -9.66 -10.27 6.44
N ASN A 48 -8.70 -9.44 6.88
CA ASN A 48 -8.49 -9.16 8.30
C ASN A 48 -7.99 -7.72 8.53
N ARG A 49 -8.87 -6.74 8.29
CA ARG A 49 -8.54 -5.29 8.26
C ARG A 49 -7.78 -4.79 9.49
N GLU A 50 -8.28 -5.09 10.68
CA GLU A 50 -7.71 -4.54 11.91
C GLU A 50 -6.34 -5.16 12.22
N SER A 51 -6.22 -6.49 12.12
CA SER A 51 -4.95 -7.17 12.33
C SER A 51 -3.90 -6.73 11.32
N MET A 52 -4.27 -6.60 10.04
CA MET A 52 -3.36 -6.15 8.99
C MET A 52 -2.93 -4.69 9.17
N PHE A 53 -3.82 -3.82 9.64
CA PHE A 53 -3.44 -2.45 10.01
C PHE A 53 -2.34 -2.45 11.07
N HIS A 54 -2.51 -3.21 12.16
CA HIS A 54 -1.51 -3.28 13.23
C HIS A 54 -0.20 -3.92 12.77
N THR A 55 -0.25 -4.95 11.93
CA THR A 55 0.94 -5.58 11.34
C THR A 55 1.73 -4.59 10.50
N LEU A 56 1.08 -3.91 9.55
CA LEU A 56 1.74 -2.91 8.69
C LEU A 56 2.26 -1.73 9.50
N GLN A 57 1.49 -1.26 10.49
CA GLN A 57 1.91 -0.17 11.37
C GLN A 57 3.17 -0.57 12.15
N ARG A 58 3.24 -1.80 12.66
CA ARG A 58 4.41 -2.32 13.37
C ARG A 58 5.61 -2.43 12.43
N GLU A 59 5.46 -3.00 11.24
CA GLU A 59 6.56 -3.11 10.29
C GLU A 59 7.14 -1.74 9.89
N ILE A 60 6.28 -0.75 9.61
CA ILE A 60 6.71 0.62 9.31
C ILE A 60 7.47 1.22 10.50
N SER A 61 6.98 1.00 11.72
CA SER A 61 7.64 1.51 12.93
C SER A 61 9.03 0.91 13.16
N ILE A 62 9.27 -0.32 12.71
CA ILE A 62 10.58 -0.99 12.81
C ILE A 62 11.55 -0.43 11.76
N LEU A 63 11.06 -0.21 10.53
CA LEU A 63 11.90 0.29 9.44
C LEU A 63 12.31 1.75 9.67
N ASN A 64 11.45 2.55 10.32
CA ASN A 64 11.66 3.91 10.82
C ASN A 64 12.53 4.84 9.94
N ILE A 65 12.42 4.72 8.61
CA ILE A 65 13.29 5.44 7.67
C ILE A 65 13.00 6.96 7.68
N ASN A 66 11.77 7.37 8.04
CA ASN A 66 11.31 8.75 7.89
C ASN A 66 10.46 9.31 9.06
N ASN A 67 10.44 8.67 10.23
CA ASN A 67 9.54 9.03 11.36
C ASN A 67 8.05 9.14 10.98
N GLN A 68 7.61 8.51 9.89
CA GLN A 68 6.22 8.51 9.46
C GLN A 68 5.52 7.28 10.04
N SER A 69 4.44 7.50 10.79
CA SER A 69 3.59 6.43 11.29
C SER A 69 2.44 6.16 10.32
N LEU A 70 2.07 4.87 10.19
CA LEU A 70 0.83 4.51 9.52
C LEU A 70 -0.34 4.89 10.43
N THR A 71 -1.14 5.85 9.99
CA THR A 71 -2.42 6.19 10.65
C THR A 71 -3.56 5.39 10.05
N LEU A 72 -4.62 5.18 10.83
CA LEU A 72 -5.83 4.50 10.34
C LEU A 72 -6.41 5.20 9.10
N LEU A 73 -6.38 6.55 9.08
CA LEU A 73 -6.86 7.33 7.94
C LEU A 73 -6.09 7.03 6.66
N ILE A 74 -4.76 6.95 6.74
CA ILE A 74 -3.92 6.62 5.58
C ILE A 74 -4.16 5.18 5.12
N TYR A 75 -4.30 4.25 6.08
CA TYR A 75 -4.61 2.86 5.77
C TYR A 75 -5.95 2.71 5.03
N LEU A 76 -7.02 3.35 5.52
CA LEU A 76 -8.32 3.33 4.85
C LEU A 76 -8.28 3.99 3.46
N ARG A 77 -7.53 5.10 3.33
CA ARG A 77 -7.30 5.74 2.03
C ARG A 77 -6.60 4.79 1.06
N PHE A 78 -5.57 4.09 1.51
CA PHE A 78 -4.87 3.10 0.71
C PHE A 78 -5.83 2.03 0.17
N LEU A 79 -6.66 1.44 1.03
CA LEU A 79 -7.65 0.44 0.59
C LEU A 79 -8.61 1.01 -0.45
N ASN A 80 -9.15 2.20 -0.20
CA ASN A 80 -10.10 2.84 -1.11
C ASN A 80 -9.47 3.24 -2.46
N GLU A 81 -8.20 3.65 -2.48
CA GLU A 81 -7.52 3.97 -3.74
C GLU A 81 -7.19 2.72 -4.55
N ILE A 82 -6.72 1.65 -3.91
CA ILE A 82 -6.41 0.39 -4.59
C ILE A 82 -7.66 -0.25 -5.19
N GLN A 83 -8.79 -0.19 -4.49
CA GLN A 83 -10.07 -0.75 -4.96
C GLN A 83 -10.47 -0.22 -6.35
N LYS A 84 -10.02 0.97 -6.75
CA LYS A 84 -10.34 1.58 -8.05
C LYS A 84 -9.66 0.89 -9.24
N TYR A 85 -8.64 0.08 -9.00
CA TYR A 85 -7.81 -0.59 -10.02
C TYR A 85 -7.95 -2.13 -9.98
N ILE A 86 -8.89 -2.61 -9.17
CA ILE A 86 -9.24 -4.02 -9.06
C ILE A 86 -10.54 -4.25 -9.86
N PRO A 87 -10.56 -5.23 -10.77
CA PRO A 87 -11.74 -5.54 -11.58
C PRO A 87 -12.91 -6.10 -10.76
#